data_AF-A0A1I1WRL4-F1
#
_entry.id   AF-A0A1I1WRL4-F1
#
_cell.length_a   1.000
_cell.length_b   1.000
_cell.length_c   1.000
_cell.angle_alpha   90.00
_cell.angle_beta   90.00
_cell.angle_gamma   90.00
#
_symmetry.space_group_name_H-M   'P 1'
#
loop_
_entity.id
_entity.type
_entity.pdbx_description
1 polymer ?
#
loop_
_entity_poly.entity_id
_entity_poly.type
_entity_poly.pdbx_seq_one_letter_code
_entity_poly.pdbx_strand_id
1 'polypeptide(L)'
;MLVSRRAASLLLSLSFACQGQVGEPTDTAMATTTTSSTASGTGSTSSTTTTTTAGESSTIDDGCAAHAIGEWGECQPGDLSGCEWQESGTNGELLCLAPTSGGLSVCGIRNCVDVCDCFAPPATGTAVPVCAAILGSGANGCALYCAGGQICPDGMKCQSGYCYWED
;
A
#
# COMPACT_ATOMS: atom_id res chain seq x y z
N MET A 1 -50.52 9.11 29.52
CA MET A 1 -49.53 9.04 30.61
C MET A 1 -48.16 9.36 30.02
N LEU A 2 -47.69 10.61 30.16
CA LEU A 2 -46.34 11.03 29.75
C LEU A 2 -45.37 10.76 30.91
N VAL A 3 -44.30 10.01 30.66
CA VAL A 3 -43.18 9.89 31.61
C VAL A 3 -41.95 10.53 30.96
N SER A 4 -41.65 11.73 31.43
CA SER A 4 -40.40 12.46 31.23
C SER A 4 -39.31 11.83 32.08
N ARG A 5 -38.13 11.54 31.50
CA ARG A 5 -36.90 11.29 32.27
C ARG A 5 -35.77 12.15 31.71
N ARG A 6 -35.23 12.96 32.62
CA ARG A 6 -34.19 13.96 32.41
C ARG A 6 -32.79 13.32 32.42
N ALA A 7 -31.95 13.84 31.54
CA ALA A 7 -30.52 14.18 31.66
C ALA A 7 -29.59 13.36 32.58
N ALA A 8 -28.50 12.87 31.97
CA ALA A 8 -27.18 12.85 32.61
C ALA A 8 -26.10 13.01 31.52
N SER A 9 -25.63 14.25 31.33
CA SER A 9 -24.43 14.58 30.57
C SER A 9 -23.21 14.25 31.43
N LEU A 10 -22.36 13.33 30.99
CA LEU A 10 -20.98 13.22 31.48
C LEU A 10 -20.04 13.69 30.37
N LEU A 11 -19.53 14.91 30.54
CA LEU A 11 -18.37 15.45 29.85
C LEU A 11 -17.12 14.91 30.56
N LEU A 12 -16.31 14.11 29.88
CA LEU A 12 -14.99 13.71 30.37
C LEU A 12 -13.92 14.35 29.48
N SER A 13 -13.43 15.49 29.92
CA SER A 13 -12.31 16.23 29.33
C SER A 13 -10.99 15.60 29.79
N LEU A 14 -10.19 15.07 28.87
CA LEU A 14 -8.79 14.71 29.12
C LEU A 14 -7.87 15.63 28.31
N SER A 15 -7.26 16.58 29.01
CA SER A 15 -6.18 17.43 28.51
C SER A 15 -4.84 16.75 28.83
N PHE A 16 -4.04 16.43 27.82
CA PHE A 16 -2.64 16.06 27.98
C PHE A 16 -1.79 17.07 27.20
N ALA A 17 -0.98 17.85 27.91
CA ALA A 17 0.00 18.76 27.34
C ALA A 17 1.36 18.61 28.04
N CYS A 18 2.39 18.57 27.20
CA CYS A 18 3.79 19.02 27.38
C CYS A 18 4.65 18.54 28.56
N GLN A 19 5.67 17.75 28.22
CA GLN A 19 7.08 17.88 28.64
C GLN A 19 7.88 17.47 27.37
N GLY A 20 8.77 18.23 26.73
CA GLY A 20 9.63 19.31 27.17
C GLY A 20 11.04 18.78 27.46
N GLN A 21 11.85 18.47 26.44
CA GLN A 21 13.30 18.34 26.64
C GLN A 21 14.10 18.90 25.46
N VAL A 22 14.77 20.01 25.79
CA VAL A 22 15.70 20.84 25.02
C VAL A 22 17.08 20.20 24.97
N GLY A 23 17.72 20.22 23.81
CA GLY A 23 19.12 19.84 23.63
C GLY A 23 19.69 20.37 22.30
N GLU A 24 20.32 21.54 22.36
CA GLU A 24 21.27 22.12 21.40
C GLU A 24 22.43 22.71 22.25
N PRO A 25 23.59 23.14 21.72
CA PRO A 25 24.18 23.00 20.38
C PRO A 25 25.66 22.52 20.46
N THR A 26 26.37 22.35 19.33
CA THR A 26 27.81 22.74 19.16
C THR A 26 28.21 22.67 17.68
N ASP A 27 28.51 23.84 17.11
CA ASP A 27 29.28 24.05 15.88
C ASP A 27 30.71 23.49 15.97
N THR A 28 31.20 22.86 14.91
CA THR A 28 32.63 22.90 14.55
C THR A 28 32.79 22.71 13.04
N ALA A 29 33.30 23.76 12.40
CA ALA A 29 33.68 23.81 10.99
C ALA A 29 35.13 23.35 10.75
N MET A 30 35.44 23.17 9.46
CA MET A 30 36.76 23.00 8.79
C MET A 30 37.38 21.60 8.84
N ALA A 31 38.09 21.10 7.82
CA ALA A 31 38.29 21.37 6.39
C ALA A 31 39.31 20.32 5.88
N THR A 32 39.34 20.05 4.57
CA THR A 32 40.49 19.49 3.79
C THR A 32 40.80 17.99 4.04
N THR A 33 41.22 17.11 3.11
CA THR A 33 41.88 17.21 1.80
C THR A 33 41.69 15.90 1.02
N THR A 34 41.60 16.03 -0.30
CA THR A 34 41.89 15.11 -1.42
C THR A 34 42.77 13.88 -1.13
N THR A 35 42.44 12.70 -1.67
CA THR A 35 43.38 11.87 -2.46
C THR A 35 42.63 10.84 -3.34
N SER A 36 42.91 10.85 -4.64
CA SER A 36 42.52 9.85 -5.63
C SER A 36 43.51 8.67 -5.64
N SER A 37 43.07 7.44 -5.96
CA SER A 37 43.65 6.52 -6.99
C SER A 37 43.31 5.03 -6.75
N THR A 38 42.55 4.46 -7.69
CA THR A 38 42.76 3.21 -8.46
C THR A 38 43.49 1.99 -7.86
N ALA A 39 42.84 0.81 -7.88
CA ALA A 39 43.37 -0.44 -8.46
C ALA A 39 42.31 -1.56 -8.56
N SER A 40 42.36 -2.28 -9.68
CA SER A 40 41.49 -3.37 -10.15
C SER A 40 41.69 -4.71 -9.42
N GLY A 41 40.67 -5.57 -9.46
CA GLY A 41 40.78 -7.00 -9.12
C GLY A 41 39.63 -7.84 -9.69
N THR A 42 39.96 -8.63 -10.72
CA THR A 42 39.10 -9.57 -11.46
C THR A 42 38.84 -10.86 -10.66
N GLY A 43 37.63 -11.42 -10.75
CA GLY A 43 37.35 -12.79 -10.28
C GLY A 43 35.94 -13.26 -10.62
N SER A 44 35.80 -13.99 -11.73
CA SER A 44 34.57 -14.59 -12.25
C SER A 44 33.98 -15.66 -11.33
N THR A 45 32.66 -15.74 -11.22
CA THR A 45 31.95 -17.03 -11.09
C THR A 45 30.57 -16.92 -11.73
N SER A 46 30.37 -17.70 -12.80
CA SER A 46 29.09 -17.97 -13.42
C SER A 46 28.08 -18.47 -12.39
N SER A 47 26.87 -17.93 -12.42
CA SER A 47 25.66 -18.71 -12.14
C SER A 47 24.51 -18.07 -12.90
N THR A 48 24.13 -18.77 -13.95
CA THR A 48 22.84 -18.70 -14.64
C THR A 48 21.73 -18.50 -13.62
N THR A 49 21.06 -17.35 -13.65
CA THR A 49 19.69 -17.29 -13.16
C THR A 49 18.89 -16.48 -14.16
N THR A 50 18.01 -17.21 -14.81
CA THR A 50 16.95 -16.78 -15.70
C THR A 50 16.34 -15.47 -15.23
N THR A 51 16.30 -14.50 -16.14
CA THR A 51 15.48 -13.30 -16.07
C THR A 51 14.07 -13.69 -15.64
N THR A 52 13.76 -13.48 -14.38
CA THR A 52 12.37 -13.45 -13.92
C THR A 52 12.02 -11.98 -13.98
N THR A 53 11.19 -11.62 -14.94
CA THR A 53 10.50 -10.34 -14.98
C THR A 53 9.64 -10.26 -13.72
N ALA A 54 10.25 -9.84 -12.61
CA ALA A 54 9.50 -9.31 -11.49
C ALA A 54 8.85 -8.03 -12.00
N GLY A 55 7.53 -7.90 -11.79
CA GLY A 55 6.77 -6.69 -12.12
C GLY A 55 7.54 -5.46 -11.65
N GLU A 56 7.56 -4.44 -12.51
CA GLU A 56 8.40 -3.27 -12.36
C GLU A 56 8.28 -2.70 -10.94
N SER A 57 9.40 -2.80 -10.22
CA SER A 57 9.58 -2.47 -8.81
C SER A 57 9.16 -1.03 -8.54
N SER A 58 8.13 -0.82 -7.72
CA SER A 58 8.00 0.44 -6.99
C SER A 58 9.26 0.69 -6.18
N THR A 59 9.70 1.94 -6.04
CA THR A 59 10.85 2.34 -5.21
C THR A 59 10.56 2.32 -3.71
N ILE A 60 9.40 1.79 -3.32
CA ILE A 60 8.94 1.71 -1.94
C ILE A 60 9.44 0.38 -1.37
N ASP A 61 10.36 0.45 -0.41
CA ASP A 61 10.68 -0.65 0.49
C ASP A 61 9.55 -0.75 1.53
N ASP A 62 8.59 -1.63 1.31
CA ASP A 62 7.47 -1.87 2.21
C ASP A 62 7.67 -3.08 3.14
N GLY A 63 8.88 -3.65 3.12
CA GLY A 63 9.28 -4.76 3.98
C GLY A 63 8.81 -6.14 3.50
N CYS A 64 8.20 -6.23 2.32
CA CYS A 64 7.76 -7.50 1.75
C CYS A 64 8.89 -8.18 0.97
N ALA A 65 9.17 -9.44 1.29
CA ALA A 65 10.16 -10.24 0.55
C ALA A 65 9.71 -10.54 -0.89
N ALA A 66 8.38 -10.64 -1.09
CA ALA A 66 7.73 -10.70 -2.37
C ALA A 66 6.28 -10.26 -2.21
N HIS A 67 5.75 -9.62 -3.25
CA HIS A 67 4.32 -9.39 -3.43
C HIS A 67 3.70 -10.45 -4.31
N ALA A 68 2.37 -10.49 -4.30
CA ALA A 68 1.63 -11.24 -5.29
C ALA A 68 1.89 -10.71 -6.71
N ILE A 69 1.93 -11.61 -7.69
CA ILE A 69 2.15 -11.25 -9.09
C ILE A 69 0.83 -10.88 -9.76
N GLY A 70 0.75 -9.65 -10.23
CA GLY A 70 -0.33 -9.09 -11.06
C GLY A 70 -0.38 -7.58 -10.90
N GLU A 71 -1.46 -6.95 -11.37
CA GLU A 71 -1.59 -5.50 -11.39
C GLU A 71 -2.93 -5.02 -10.83
N TRP A 72 -2.96 -3.76 -10.40
CA TRP A 72 -4.15 -3.04 -9.98
C TRP A 72 -4.98 -2.61 -11.19
N GLY A 73 -5.28 -3.54 -12.09
CA GLY A 73 -6.01 -3.30 -13.34
C GLY A 73 -7.51 -3.09 -13.16
N GLU A 74 -8.17 -2.77 -14.26
CA GLU A 74 -9.63 -2.77 -14.36
C GLU A 74 -10.17 -4.21 -14.47
N CYS A 75 -11.39 -4.42 -14.01
CA CYS A 75 -12.06 -5.72 -14.10
C CYS A 75 -13.57 -5.59 -14.16
N GLN A 76 -14.26 -6.68 -14.51
CA GLN A 76 -15.70 -6.76 -14.36
C GLN A 76 -16.09 -7.85 -13.35
N PRO A 77 -17.16 -7.68 -12.58
CA PRO A 77 -17.68 -8.75 -11.74
C PRO A 77 -18.01 -9.99 -12.58
N GLY A 78 -17.24 -11.07 -12.41
CA GLY A 78 -17.37 -12.32 -13.18
C GLY A 78 -16.38 -12.47 -14.34
N ASP A 79 -15.58 -11.43 -14.64
CA ASP A 79 -14.48 -11.48 -15.60
C ASP A 79 -13.21 -10.87 -14.99
N LEU A 80 -12.22 -11.73 -14.76
CA LEU A 80 -10.95 -11.39 -14.14
C LEU A 80 -9.78 -11.34 -15.15
N SER A 81 -10.08 -11.36 -16.44
CA SER A 81 -9.05 -11.35 -17.50
C SER A 81 -8.16 -10.10 -17.47
N GLY A 82 -8.67 -8.96 -17.00
CA GLY A 82 -7.93 -7.70 -16.87
C GLY A 82 -6.98 -7.60 -15.68
N CYS A 83 -6.94 -8.60 -14.78
CA CYS A 83 -6.14 -8.53 -13.56
C CYS A 83 -4.71 -9.09 -13.69
N GLU A 84 -4.40 -9.72 -14.82
CA GLU A 84 -3.08 -10.28 -15.16
C GLU A 84 -2.40 -11.07 -14.00
N TRP A 85 -3.21 -11.72 -13.16
CA TRP A 85 -2.78 -12.49 -12.00
C TRP A 85 -2.04 -13.76 -12.41
N GLN A 86 -0.89 -14.00 -11.79
CA GLN A 86 -0.23 -15.31 -11.84
C GLN A 86 -0.36 -15.96 -10.45
N GLU A 87 -0.85 -17.20 -10.40
CA GLU A 87 -1.07 -17.97 -9.16
C GLU A 87 0.24 -18.40 -8.47
N SER A 88 1.18 -17.49 -8.30
CA SER A 88 2.44 -17.75 -7.63
C SER A 88 2.51 -17.01 -6.30
N GLY A 89 2.29 -17.77 -5.23
CA GLY A 89 3.06 -17.60 -3.99
C GLY A 89 2.42 -16.86 -2.82
N THR A 90 1.21 -16.31 -2.93
CA THR A 90 0.57 -15.59 -1.82
C THR A 90 -0.73 -16.22 -1.34
N ASN A 91 -1.17 -15.85 -0.14
CA ASN A 91 -2.46 -16.26 0.39
C ASN A 91 -3.57 -15.41 -0.24
N GLY A 92 -4.66 -16.04 -0.64
CA GLY A 92 -5.86 -15.36 -1.10
C GLY A 92 -6.36 -15.86 -2.44
N GLU A 93 -7.42 -15.21 -2.92
CA GLU A 93 -8.05 -15.50 -4.21
C GLU A 93 -8.21 -14.20 -4.98
N LEU A 94 -8.09 -14.25 -6.30
CA LEU A 94 -8.31 -13.07 -7.14
C LEU A 94 -9.79 -12.63 -7.06
N LEU A 95 -10.02 -11.32 -7.00
CA LEU A 95 -11.34 -10.72 -6.92
C LEU A 95 -11.38 -9.41 -7.71
N CYS A 96 -12.51 -9.15 -8.35
CA CYS A 96 -12.84 -7.81 -8.83
C CYS A 96 -13.55 -7.02 -7.72
N LEU A 97 -12.88 -6.01 -7.16
CA LEU A 97 -13.48 -5.13 -6.15
C LEU A 97 -14.26 -4.04 -6.87
N ALA A 98 -15.59 -4.18 -6.87
CA ALA A 98 -16.51 -3.18 -7.40
C ALA A 98 -17.48 -2.72 -6.29
N PRO A 99 -17.54 -1.42 -5.95
CA PRO A 99 -18.53 -0.91 -5.02
C PRO A 99 -19.95 -1.08 -5.59
N THR A 100 -20.94 -1.25 -4.72
CA THR A 100 -22.34 -1.50 -5.13
C THR A 100 -22.95 -0.33 -5.92
N SER A 101 -22.40 0.86 -5.79
CA SER A 101 -22.84 2.08 -6.48
C SER A 101 -21.86 2.47 -7.60
N GLY A 102 -22.02 1.87 -8.78
CA GLY A 102 -21.45 2.40 -10.04
C GLY A 102 -20.35 1.57 -10.70
N GLY A 103 -20.05 1.93 -11.96
CA GLY A 103 -19.01 1.40 -12.83
C GLY A 103 -17.62 1.81 -12.36
N LEU A 104 -17.29 1.37 -11.16
CA LEU A 104 -15.96 1.46 -10.59
C LEU A 104 -15.47 0.05 -10.34
N SER A 105 -14.22 -0.24 -10.67
CA SER A 105 -13.66 -1.54 -10.39
C SER A 105 -12.15 -1.47 -10.22
N VAL A 106 -11.62 -2.45 -9.49
CA VAL A 106 -10.19 -2.67 -9.41
C VAL A 106 -9.92 -4.13 -9.12
N CYS A 107 -8.91 -4.68 -9.77
CA CYS A 107 -8.36 -5.98 -9.44
C CYS A 107 -7.75 -5.96 -8.04
N GLY A 108 -8.06 -6.98 -7.25
CA GLY A 108 -7.45 -7.18 -5.96
C GLY A 108 -7.55 -8.63 -5.52
N ILE A 109 -7.13 -8.88 -4.29
CA ILE A 109 -7.05 -10.23 -3.73
C ILE A 109 -7.91 -10.25 -2.48
N ARG A 110 -8.78 -11.25 -2.36
CA ARG A 110 -9.56 -11.49 -1.14
C ARG A 110 -8.83 -12.44 -0.20
N ASN A 111 -9.15 -12.34 1.08
CA ASN A 111 -8.59 -13.15 2.16
C ASN A 111 -7.07 -12.98 2.35
N CYS A 112 -6.54 -11.80 2.06
CA CYS A 112 -5.18 -11.44 2.45
C CYS A 112 -5.04 -11.51 3.98
N VAL A 113 -3.86 -11.93 4.45
CA VAL A 113 -3.47 -11.94 5.85
C VAL A 113 -2.73 -10.64 6.19
N ASP A 114 -1.84 -10.22 5.31
CA ASP A 114 -1.09 -8.97 5.41
C ASP A 114 -0.87 -8.30 4.05
N VAL A 115 -0.12 -7.19 4.03
CA VAL A 115 0.14 -6.41 2.82
C VAL A 115 1.03 -7.13 1.80
N CYS A 116 1.84 -8.09 2.23
CA CYS A 116 2.70 -8.86 1.34
C CYS A 116 1.91 -9.89 0.53
N ASP A 117 0.69 -10.24 0.96
CA ASP A 117 -0.24 -11.00 0.13
C ASP A 117 -0.85 -10.15 -1.01
N CYS A 118 -0.70 -8.82 -0.98
CA CYS A 118 -1.22 -7.92 -2.00
C CYS A 118 -0.28 -7.76 -3.19
N PHE A 119 -0.81 -7.23 -4.30
CA PHE A 119 0.00 -6.73 -5.39
C PHE A 119 1.00 -5.68 -4.90
N ALA A 120 2.12 -5.61 -5.60
CA ALA A 120 3.11 -4.57 -5.36
C ALA A 120 2.48 -3.17 -5.51
N PRO A 121 3.03 -2.15 -4.84
CA PRO A 121 2.63 -0.78 -5.10
C PRO A 121 2.79 -0.43 -6.60
N PRO A 122 1.83 0.30 -7.18
CA PRO A 122 1.89 0.72 -8.58
C PRO A 122 3.05 1.69 -8.82
N ALA A 123 3.55 1.73 -10.07
CA ALA A 123 4.68 2.57 -10.45
C ALA A 123 4.38 4.09 -10.38
N THR A 124 3.10 4.48 -10.45
CA THR A 124 2.64 5.87 -10.38
C THR A 124 1.68 6.08 -9.21
N GLY A 125 1.53 7.34 -8.78
CA GLY A 125 0.79 7.69 -7.58
C GLY A 125 1.61 7.47 -6.30
N THR A 126 0.95 7.65 -5.16
CA THR A 126 1.50 7.45 -3.81
C THR A 126 0.59 6.60 -2.92
N ALA A 127 -0.53 6.10 -3.45
CA ALA A 127 -1.42 5.19 -2.74
C ALA A 127 -0.71 3.85 -2.53
N VAL A 128 -0.71 3.39 -1.28
CA VAL A 128 -0.04 2.16 -0.88
C VAL A 128 -1.03 1.00 -0.81
N PRO A 129 -0.61 -0.23 -1.11
CA PRO A 129 -1.43 -1.41 -0.89
C PRO A 129 -1.74 -1.56 0.60
N VAL A 130 -2.96 -2.00 0.90
CA VAL A 130 -3.39 -2.37 2.24
C VAL A 130 -4.15 -3.69 2.18
N CYS A 131 -3.94 -4.53 3.18
CA CYS A 131 -4.84 -5.64 3.48
C CYS A 131 -5.80 -5.21 4.59
N ALA A 132 -7.07 -5.00 4.25
CA ALA A 132 -8.06 -4.46 5.19
C ALA A 132 -9.42 -5.12 5.02
N ALA A 133 -10.26 -5.05 6.07
CA ALA A 133 -11.62 -5.59 6.08
C ALA A 133 -12.60 -4.73 5.24
N ILE A 134 -12.36 -4.70 3.93
CA ILE A 134 -13.08 -3.88 2.94
C ILE A 134 -14.15 -4.68 2.18
N LEU A 135 -14.15 -5.99 2.34
CA LEU A 135 -15.14 -6.86 1.72
C LEU A 135 -16.35 -7.00 2.65
N GLY A 136 -17.54 -7.17 2.06
CA GLY A 136 -18.73 -7.53 2.81
C GLY A 136 -18.48 -8.79 3.65
N SER A 137 -19.13 -8.91 4.81
CA SER A 137 -18.93 -9.95 5.85
C SER A 137 -17.67 -9.84 6.73
N GLY A 138 -16.90 -8.76 6.60
CA GLY A 138 -15.71 -8.53 7.43
C GLY A 138 -14.47 -9.28 6.94
N ALA A 139 -14.53 -9.85 5.74
CA ALA A 139 -13.37 -10.46 5.09
C ALA A 139 -12.37 -9.39 4.64
N ASN A 140 -11.08 -9.74 4.69
CA ASN A 140 -10.02 -8.86 4.21
C ASN A 140 -9.92 -8.88 2.69
N GLY A 141 -9.59 -7.74 2.12
CA GLY A 141 -9.25 -7.58 0.71
C GLY A 141 -8.08 -6.61 0.55
N CYS A 142 -7.33 -6.83 -0.52
CA CYS A 142 -6.28 -5.95 -0.99
C CYS A 142 -6.88 -4.78 -1.77
N ALA A 143 -6.49 -3.56 -1.39
CA ALA A 143 -6.84 -2.33 -2.11
C ALA A 143 -5.72 -1.30 -1.99
N LEU A 144 -5.73 -0.29 -2.85
CA LEU A 144 -4.87 0.88 -2.75
C LEU A 144 -5.54 1.94 -1.89
N TYR A 145 -4.90 2.34 -0.79
CA TYR A 145 -5.45 3.30 0.17
C TYR A 145 -5.10 4.75 -0.19
N CYS A 146 -6.11 5.60 -0.28
CA CYS A 146 -5.98 7.03 -0.61
C CYS A 146 -6.69 7.98 0.38
N ALA A 147 -7.40 7.45 1.38
CA ALA A 147 -8.10 8.28 2.36
C ALA A 147 -7.17 9.12 3.26
N GLY A 148 -5.87 8.83 3.28
CA GLY A 148 -4.84 9.62 3.97
C GLY A 148 -4.29 10.80 3.14
N GLY A 149 -4.84 11.07 1.95
CA GLY A 149 -4.36 12.10 1.04
C GLY A 149 -3.33 11.61 0.01
N GLN A 150 -3.13 10.29 -0.08
CA GLN A 150 -2.30 9.70 -1.13
C GLN A 150 -2.96 9.86 -2.51
N ILE A 151 -2.11 9.88 -3.55
CA ILE A 151 -2.52 10.04 -4.94
C ILE A 151 -2.72 8.65 -5.53
N CYS A 152 -3.89 8.38 -6.09
CA CYS A 152 -4.12 7.14 -6.82
C CYS A 152 -3.24 7.09 -8.08
N PRO A 153 -2.92 5.89 -8.59
CA PRO A 153 -2.22 5.73 -9.86
C PRO A 153 -2.91 6.47 -10.99
N ASP A 154 -2.14 6.79 -12.03
CA ASP A 154 -2.66 7.53 -13.17
C ASP A 154 -3.89 6.84 -13.76
N GLY A 155 -4.97 7.60 -13.94
CA GLY A 155 -6.26 7.11 -14.45
C GLY A 155 -7.21 6.56 -13.39
N MET A 156 -6.74 6.23 -12.19
CA MET A 156 -7.59 5.81 -11.08
C MET A 156 -8.12 7.01 -10.28
N LYS A 157 -9.29 6.84 -9.65
CA LYS A 157 -9.87 7.81 -8.73
C LYS A 157 -9.96 7.29 -7.31
N CYS A 158 -9.70 8.20 -6.36
CA CYS A 158 -9.92 7.94 -4.94
C CYS A 158 -11.42 8.02 -4.63
N GLN A 159 -12.06 6.89 -4.39
CA GLN A 159 -13.45 6.79 -4.02
C GLN A 159 -13.58 6.00 -2.72
N SER A 160 -14.33 6.54 -1.75
CA SER A 160 -14.57 5.87 -0.46
C SER A 160 -13.28 5.45 0.29
N GLY A 161 -12.17 6.16 0.05
CA GLY A 161 -10.86 5.90 0.67
C GLY A 161 -9.96 4.92 -0.07
N TYR A 162 -10.38 4.40 -1.22
CA TYR A 162 -9.61 3.47 -2.04
C TYR A 162 -9.56 3.89 -3.52
N CYS A 163 -8.55 3.42 -4.26
CA CYS A 163 -8.41 3.72 -5.68
C CYS A 163 -9.19 2.73 -6.55
N TYR A 164 -9.95 3.26 -7.50
CA TYR A 164 -10.71 2.47 -8.49
C TYR A 164 -10.52 3.05 -9.90
N TRP A 165 -10.64 2.20 -10.91
CA TRP A 165 -10.88 2.60 -12.30
C TRP A 165 -12.33 3.02 -12.49
N GLU A 166 -12.58 3.92 -13.44
CA GLU A 166 -13.93 4.23 -13.94
C GLU A 166 -14.17 3.43 -15.22
N ASP A 167 -15.31 2.74 -15.33
CA ASP A 167 -15.84 2.11 -16.58
C ASP A 167 -16.04 3.16 -17.69
#